data_AF-A0A9D1RCA4-F1
#
_entry.id   AF-A0A9D1RCA4-F1
#
_cell.length_a   1.000
_cell.length_b   1.000
_cell.length_c   1.000
_cell.angle_alpha   90.00
_cell.angle_beta   90.00
_cell.angle_gamma   90.00
#
_symmetry.space_group_name_H-M   'P 1'
#
loop_
_entity.id
_entity.type
_entity.pdbx_description
1 polymer ?
#
loop_
_entity_poly.entity_id
_entity_poly.type
_entity_poly.pdbx_seq_one_letter_code
_entity_poly.pdbx_strand_id
1 'polypeptide(L)'
;MAGTNASDSIFGWDFQINAAIILMLEDIEYVQKVRVEGQTEDIEITMADGEFVFSQAKALFDPSSTKNVRKKLSDGLGTLNQAAKQSGVRKLIYITNAYDPLADKKSMPSFYGQSRKPYVSLTDSAKKVIDNILVKENYTDIDKSKLFIYTLPFENDLNDRYKVVIEKVKDFIASIKSNLSGSAQNVLDVWQQQLFENATLHDTAIVLTKKDIMWPLIVIMCDDGFRTNPFSEDIDDGLYDEVSSRYKSFISCKCQKFSFSTRVLSDYQNYTSTKVGNEKIVDFVDNCWNTYLDEFSPDNANEEVQNTLIKIILFQLLRQRYLINEVKKRANLI
;
A
#
# COMPACT_ATOMS: atom_id res chain seq x y z
N MET A 1 30.89 16.93 -20.28
CA MET A 1 29.52 16.40 -20.44
C MET A 1 29.30 15.40 -19.32
N ALA A 2 28.47 15.73 -18.34
CA ALA A 2 28.19 14.83 -17.23
C ALA A 2 27.08 13.88 -17.67
N GLY A 3 27.40 12.60 -17.84
CA GLY A 3 26.41 11.58 -18.11
C GLY A 3 25.46 11.49 -16.93
N THR A 4 24.18 11.75 -17.14
CA THR A 4 23.12 11.42 -16.19
C THR A 4 23.08 9.90 -16.09
N ASN A 5 23.59 9.36 -14.98
CA ASN A 5 23.46 7.94 -14.69
C ASN A 5 21.97 7.63 -14.47
N ALA A 6 21.40 6.73 -15.26
CA ALA A 6 20.00 6.33 -15.14
C ALA A 6 19.68 5.71 -13.77
N SER A 7 20.69 5.20 -13.05
CA SER A 7 20.52 4.65 -11.69
C SER A 7 19.95 5.65 -10.70
N ASP A 8 20.30 6.94 -10.80
CA ASP A 8 19.82 7.96 -9.88
C ASP A 8 18.32 8.22 -10.07
N SER A 9 17.85 8.09 -11.32
CA SER A 9 16.43 8.19 -11.64
C SER A 9 15.67 6.98 -11.09
N ILE A 10 16.19 5.76 -11.34
CA ILE A 10 15.60 4.51 -10.80
C ILE A 10 15.53 4.54 -9.27
N PHE A 11 16.56 5.04 -8.60
CA PHE A 11 16.57 5.20 -7.14
C PHE A 11 15.51 6.20 -6.66
N GLY A 12 15.29 7.29 -7.40
CA GLY A 12 14.22 8.24 -7.11
C GLY A 12 12.83 7.60 -7.20
N TRP A 13 12.59 6.81 -8.25
CA TRP A 13 11.35 6.05 -8.44
C TRP A 13 11.09 5.05 -7.31
N ASP A 14 12.12 4.28 -6.96
CA ASP A 14 12.08 3.31 -5.87
C ASP A 14 11.74 3.99 -4.53
N PHE A 15 12.39 5.12 -4.23
CA PHE A 15 12.07 5.93 -3.05
C PHE A 15 10.63 6.43 -3.05
N GLN A 16 10.13 6.92 -4.18
CA GLN A 16 8.78 7.46 -4.31
C GLN A 16 7.70 6.40 -4.07
N ILE A 17 7.87 5.20 -4.61
CA ILE A 17 6.98 4.06 -4.37
C ILE A 17 6.93 3.72 -2.87
N ASN A 18 8.09 3.63 -2.23
CA ASN A 18 8.18 3.31 -0.81
C ASN A 18 7.64 4.44 0.09
N ALA A 19 7.84 5.70 -0.30
CA ALA A 19 7.23 6.85 0.34
C ALA A 19 5.68 6.79 0.27
N ALA A 20 5.12 6.39 -0.87
CA ALA A 20 3.67 6.24 -1.03
C ALA A 20 3.09 5.18 -0.08
N ILE A 21 3.78 4.04 0.10
CA ILE A 21 3.38 3.00 1.07
C ILE A 21 3.33 3.57 2.48
N ILE A 22 4.40 4.26 2.91
CA ILE A 22 4.46 4.86 4.25
C ILE A 22 3.32 5.86 4.46
N LEU A 23 3.17 6.82 3.53
CA LEU A 23 2.17 7.88 3.64
C LEU A 23 0.75 7.32 3.69
N MET A 24 0.47 6.29 2.89
CA MET A 24 -0.81 5.60 2.88
C MET A 24 -1.06 4.86 4.20
N LEU A 25 -0.10 4.10 4.71
CA LEU A 25 -0.27 3.32 5.95
C LEU A 25 -0.53 4.22 7.17
N GLU A 26 0.04 5.42 7.21
CA GLU A 26 -0.17 6.36 8.32
C GLU A 26 -1.61 6.86 8.43
N ASP A 27 -2.32 6.98 7.31
CA ASP A 27 -3.68 7.52 7.25
C ASP A 27 -4.70 6.46 6.72
N ILE A 28 -4.34 5.16 6.73
CA ILE A 28 -5.04 4.07 6.01
C ILE A 28 -6.55 3.96 6.30
N GLU A 29 -6.98 4.27 7.51
CA GLU A 29 -8.40 4.27 7.91
C GLU A 29 -9.23 5.27 7.09
N TYR A 30 -8.60 6.36 6.65
CA TYR A 30 -9.24 7.47 5.96
C TYR A 30 -8.89 7.55 4.47
N VAL A 31 -7.91 6.78 4.00
CA VAL A 31 -7.57 6.69 2.57
C VAL A 31 -8.79 6.18 1.78
N GLN A 32 -8.98 6.63 0.55
CA GLN A 32 -9.92 6.02 -0.40
C GLN A 32 -9.14 5.37 -1.54
N LYS A 33 -8.18 6.10 -2.11
CA LYS A 33 -7.34 5.67 -3.24
C LYS A 33 -5.99 6.37 -3.23
N VAL A 34 -5.02 5.76 -3.88
CA VAL A 34 -3.65 6.26 -4.06
C VAL A 34 -3.32 6.26 -5.55
N ARG A 35 -2.58 7.28 -5.96
CA ARG A 35 -1.96 7.40 -7.28
C ARG A 35 -0.51 7.81 -7.11
N VAL A 36 0.41 7.04 -7.67
CA VAL A 36 1.82 7.43 -7.84
C VAL A 36 1.97 7.91 -9.28
N GLU A 37 2.74 8.98 -9.50
CA GLU A 37 2.71 9.76 -10.75
C GLU A 37 1.29 10.22 -11.04
N GLY A 38 0.78 11.06 -10.14
CA GLY A 38 -0.51 11.70 -10.27
C GLY A 38 -0.50 12.82 -11.30
N GLN A 39 -1.67 13.41 -11.52
CA GLN A 39 -1.82 14.53 -12.45
C GLN A 39 -1.09 15.80 -11.95
N THR A 40 -0.99 15.94 -10.63
CA THR A 40 -0.55 17.13 -9.91
C THR A 40 0.78 16.90 -9.21
N GLU A 41 0.97 15.74 -8.58
CA GLU A 41 2.17 15.44 -7.77
C GLU A 41 2.65 13.99 -7.91
N ASP A 42 3.89 13.75 -7.48
CA ASP A 42 4.53 12.42 -7.45
C ASP A 42 3.66 11.38 -6.73
N ILE A 43 2.98 11.77 -5.64
CA ILE A 43 2.11 10.92 -4.84
C ILE A 43 0.85 11.70 -4.46
N GLU A 44 -0.30 11.15 -4.83
CA GLU A 44 -1.61 11.68 -4.51
C GLU A 44 -2.44 10.65 -3.75
N ILE A 45 -2.93 11.04 -2.58
CA ILE A 45 -3.84 10.23 -1.78
C ILE A 45 -5.17 10.97 -1.68
N THR A 46 -6.22 10.36 -2.19
CA THR A 46 -7.59 10.85 -1.98
C THR A 46 -8.14 10.21 -0.71
N MET A 47 -8.66 11.04 0.17
CA MET A 47 -9.28 10.66 1.43
C MET A 47 -10.76 10.30 1.21
N ALA A 48 -11.37 9.59 2.16
CA ALA A 48 -12.77 9.17 2.08
C ALA A 48 -13.78 10.33 2.08
N ASP A 49 -13.40 11.48 2.63
CA ASP A 49 -14.16 12.75 2.58
C ASP A 49 -13.92 13.54 1.27
N GLY A 50 -13.12 13.01 0.35
CA GLY A 50 -12.78 13.63 -0.93
C GLY A 50 -11.64 14.63 -0.86
N GLU A 51 -11.05 14.87 0.33
CA GLU A 51 -9.87 15.71 0.45
C GLU A 51 -8.61 15.04 -0.10
N PHE A 52 -7.56 15.82 -0.36
CA PHE A 52 -6.32 15.35 -0.96
C PHE A 52 -5.10 15.55 -0.06
N VAL A 53 -4.26 14.53 -0.01
CA VAL A 53 -2.88 14.65 0.47
C VAL A 53 -1.96 14.58 -0.75
N PHE A 54 -1.28 15.69 -1.00
CA PHE A 54 -0.33 15.86 -2.11
C PHE A 54 1.09 15.80 -1.58
N SER A 55 1.93 14.98 -2.19
CA SER A 55 3.30 14.80 -1.73
C SER A 55 4.30 14.79 -2.88
N GLN A 56 5.37 15.57 -2.73
CA GLN A 56 6.51 15.56 -3.64
C GLN A 56 7.65 14.77 -2.98
N ALA A 57 8.12 13.73 -3.67
CA ALA A 57 9.24 12.90 -3.24
C ALA A 57 10.55 13.36 -3.89
N LYS A 58 11.58 13.63 -3.07
CA LYS A 58 12.92 13.97 -3.55
C LYS A 58 13.98 13.13 -2.84
N ALA A 59 14.48 12.10 -3.51
CA ALA A 59 15.56 11.25 -2.99
C ALA A 59 16.95 11.84 -3.25
N LEU A 60 17.92 11.53 -2.40
CA LEU A 60 19.36 11.71 -2.58
C LEU A 60 20.03 10.35 -2.57
N PHE A 61 20.89 10.09 -3.56
CA PHE A 61 21.69 8.86 -3.59
C PHE A 61 22.63 8.75 -2.39
N ASP A 62 23.18 9.88 -1.93
CA ASP A 62 23.90 10.01 -0.66
C ASP A 62 23.05 10.87 0.30
N PRO A 63 22.32 10.25 1.25
CA PRO A 63 21.49 10.94 2.24
C PRO A 63 22.24 11.92 3.14
N SER A 64 23.55 11.72 3.32
CA SER A 64 24.40 12.59 4.14
C SER A 64 24.83 13.86 3.42
N SER A 65 24.68 13.88 2.09
CA SER A 65 25.05 15.02 1.26
C SER A 65 24.11 16.19 1.49
N THR A 66 24.68 17.36 1.81
CA THR A 66 23.93 18.62 1.81
C THR A 66 23.92 19.29 0.43
N LYS A 67 24.67 18.73 -0.53
CA LYS A 67 24.74 19.25 -1.89
C LYS A 67 23.38 19.12 -2.55
N ASN A 68 22.89 20.21 -3.12
CA ASN A 68 21.57 20.30 -3.78
C ASN A 68 20.34 20.13 -2.88
N VAL A 69 20.46 19.90 -1.56
CA VAL A 69 19.29 19.79 -0.66
C VAL A 69 18.36 21.00 -0.79
N ARG A 70 18.90 22.21 -0.68
CA ARG A 70 18.08 23.44 -0.81
C ARG A 70 17.46 23.60 -2.18
N LYS A 71 18.15 23.15 -3.23
CA LYS A 71 17.60 23.15 -4.58
C LYS A 71 16.43 22.19 -4.69
N LYS A 72 16.59 20.93 -4.24
CA LYS A 72 15.51 19.93 -4.25
C LYS A 72 14.32 20.34 -3.40
N LEU A 73 14.57 20.94 -2.23
CA LEU A 73 13.52 21.52 -1.39
C LEU A 73 12.79 22.64 -2.12
N SER A 74 13.51 23.57 -2.74
CA SER A 74 12.92 24.67 -3.52
C SER A 74 12.10 24.17 -4.71
N ASP A 75 12.62 23.20 -5.46
CA ASP A 75 11.94 22.62 -6.61
C ASP A 75 10.66 21.89 -6.15
N GLY A 76 10.74 21.13 -5.04
CA GLY A 76 9.58 20.41 -4.51
C GLY A 76 8.54 21.28 -3.80
N LEU A 77 8.94 22.40 -3.19
CA LEU A 77 7.96 23.40 -2.74
C LEU A 77 7.29 24.09 -3.94
N GLY A 78 7.97 24.22 -5.08
CA GLY A 78 7.40 24.83 -6.28
C GLY A 78 6.27 24.02 -6.89
N THR A 79 6.41 22.70 -6.97
CA THR A 79 5.34 21.79 -7.41
C THR A 79 4.19 21.78 -6.40
N LEU A 80 4.49 21.63 -5.11
CA LEU A 80 3.48 21.67 -4.04
C LEU A 80 2.71 23.00 -4.02
N ASN A 81 3.33 24.11 -4.41
CA ASN A 81 2.64 25.39 -4.59
C ASN A 81 1.60 25.33 -5.73
N GLN A 82 1.88 24.61 -6.81
CA GLN A 82 0.87 24.37 -7.85
C GLN A 82 -0.24 23.45 -7.33
N ALA A 83 0.11 22.38 -6.61
CA ALA A 83 -0.87 21.48 -6.00
C ALA A 83 -1.78 22.19 -4.98
N ALA A 84 -1.25 23.16 -4.26
CA ALA A 84 -2.00 23.96 -3.29
C ALA A 84 -3.17 24.74 -3.90
N LYS A 85 -3.18 24.97 -5.21
CA LYS A 85 -4.28 25.61 -5.95
C LYS A 85 -5.50 24.72 -6.09
N GLN A 86 -5.37 23.41 -5.90
CA GLN A 86 -6.48 22.48 -5.95
C GLN A 86 -7.43 22.70 -4.77
N SER A 87 -8.73 22.50 -4.99
CA SER A 87 -9.71 22.50 -3.91
C SER A 87 -9.58 21.24 -3.05
N GLY A 88 -9.85 21.33 -1.75
CA GLY A 88 -9.85 20.16 -0.86
C GLY A 88 -8.47 19.66 -0.47
N VAL A 89 -7.42 20.48 -0.58
CA VAL A 89 -6.08 20.12 -0.09
C VAL A 89 -6.12 20.00 1.44
N ARG A 90 -5.84 18.80 1.96
CA ARG A 90 -5.71 18.49 3.39
C ARG A 90 -4.27 18.66 3.88
N LYS A 91 -3.31 18.12 3.14
CA LYS A 91 -1.88 18.16 3.49
C LYS A 91 -1.02 18.33 2.23
N LEU A 92 0.04 19.12 2.35
CA LEU A 92 1.12 19.26 1.38
C LEU A 92 2.40 18.71 2.02
N ILE A 93 3.05 17.73 1.41
CA ILE A 93 4.15 17.00 2.04
C ILE A 93 5.37 17.02 1.13
N TYR A 94 6.46 17.63 1.60
CA TYR A 94 7.77 17.41 1.01
C TYR A 94 8.43 16.22 1.72
N ILE A 95 8.67 15.12 1.00
CA ILE A 95 9.29 13.91 1.55
C ILE A 95 10.65 13.64 0.91
N THR A 96 11.65 13.38 1.74
CA THR A 96 13.04 13.14 1.31
C THR A 96 13.74 12.12 2.22
N ASN A 97 14.81 11.51 1.73
CA ASN A 97 15.71 10.68 2.55
C ASN A 97 16.92 11.45 3.11
N ALA A 98 17.07 12.73 2.80
CA ALA A 98 18.17 13.55 3.30
C ALA A 98 18.19 13.60 4.84
N TYR A 99 19.36 13.35 5.45
CA TYR A 99 19.53 13.44 6.91
C TYR A 99 19.34 14.87 7.43
N ASP A 100 19.69 15.86 6.60
CA ASP A 100 19.43 17.27 6.84
C ASP A 100 18.55 17.80 5.70
N PRO A 101 17.22 17.72 5.80
CA PRO A 101 16.31 18.06 4.71
C PRO A 101 16.27 19.56 4.37
N LEU A 102 16.83 20.41 5.23
CA LEU A 102 16.85 21.87 5.08
C LEU A 102 18.27 22.42 4.81
N ALA A 103 19.30 21.56 4.83
CA ALA A 103 20.70 21.96 4.87
C ALA A 103 20.92 23.06 5.92
N ASP A 104 20.43 22.81 7.13
CA ASP A 104 20.52 23.68 8.30
C ASP A 104 20.86 22.85 9.54
N LYS A 105 22.16 22.81 9.88
CA LYS A 105 22.70 22.07 11.03
C LYS A 105 21.99 22.37 12.35
N LYS A 106 21.40 23.57 12.51
CA LYS A 106 20.66 23.95 13.73
C LYS A 106 19.34 23.20 13.86
N SER A 107 18.68 22.89 12.75
CA SER A 107 17.40 22.17 12.74
C SER A 107 17.56 20.68 12.43
N MET A 108 18.68 20.25 11.85
CA MET A 108 18.99 18.84 11.55
C MET A 108 18.61 17.84 12.66
N PRO A 109 18.90 18.08 13.96
CA PRO A 109 18.54 17.12 15.01
C PRO A 109 17.04 16.82 15.12
N SER A 110 16.16 17.73 14.66
CA SER A 110 14.70 17.53 14.69
C SER A 110 14.18 16.58 13.60
N PHE A 111 15.05 16.20 12.65
CA PHE A 111 14.75 15.35 11.51
C PHE A 111 15.47 13.99 11.53
N TYR A 112 16.10 13.65 12.66
CA TYR A 112 16.81 12.38 12.79
C TYR A 112 15.87 11.17 12.64
N GLY A 113 16.27 10.19 11.84
CA GLY A 113 15.46 9.01 11.54
C GLY A 113 14.20 9.32 10.73
N GLN A 114 13.15 8.52 10.94
CA GLN A 114 11.84 8.78 10.34
C GLN A 114 11.16 9.92 11.11
N SER A 115 10.90 11.05 10.43
CA SER A 115 10.34 12.23 11.07
C SER A 115 9.38 12.96 10.15
N ARG A 116 8.12 13.11 10.58
CA ARG A 116 7.10 13.91 9.90
C ARG A 116 6.79 15.12 10.75
N LYS A 117 7.15 16.32 10.29
CA LYS A 117 7.01 17.56 11.05
C LYS A 117 6.08 18.54 10.31
N PRO A 118 4.95 18.94 10.91
CA PRO A 118 4.18 20.05 10.38
C PRO A 118 5.01 21.33 10.48
N TYR A 119 4.90 22.22 9.49
CA TYR A 119 5.65 23.48 9.46
C TYR A 119 5.45 24.28 10.76
N VAL A 120 4.24 24.28 11.31
CA VAL A 120 3.92 25.02 12.55
C VAL A 120 4.76 24.57 13.75
N SER A 121 5.19 23.30 13.81
CA SER A 121 6.02 22.77 14.91
C SER A 121 7.53 22.91 14.68
N LEU A 122 7.95 23.41 13.51
CA LEU A 122 9.37 23.56 13.21
C LEU A 122 10.01 24.67 14.07
N THR A 123 11.32 24.55 14.29
CA THR A 123 12.13 25.58 14.94
C THR A 123 12.19 26.85 14.07
N ASP A 124 12.48 28.00 14.68
CA ASP A 124 12.56 29.26 13.94
C ASP A 124 13.62 29.23 12.82
N SER A 125 14.73 28.52 13.05
CA SER A 125 15.77 28.31 12.04
C SER A 125 15.23 27.55 10.82
N ALA A 126 14.50 26.46 11.05
CA ALA A 126 13.88 25.67 9.99
C ALA A 126 12.79 26.46 9.25
N LYS A 127 11.91 27.17 9.98
CA LYS A 127 10.87 28.02 9.39
C LYS A 127 11.48 29.09 8.49
N LYS A 128 12.53 29.77 8.97
CA LYS A 128 13.24 30.80 8.19
C LYS A 128 13.82 30.26 6.89
N VAL A 129 14.33 29.02 6.87
CA VAL A 129 14.81 28.39 5.64
C VAL A 129 13.68 28.25 4.62
N ILE A 130 12.53 27.71 5.04
CA ILE A 130 11.37 27.50 4.17
C ILE A 130 10.80 28.85 3.73
N ASP A 131 10.55 29.77 4.65
CA ASP A 131 9.97 31.09 4.36
C ASP A 131 10.83 31.89 3.37
N ASN A 132 12.15 31.83 3.49
CA ASN A 132 13.05 32.48 2.54
C ASN A 132 12.89 31.91 1.13
N ILE A 133 12.67 30.61 0.98
CA ILE A 133 12.42 29.98 -0.33
C ILE A 133 11.07 30.43 -0.86
N LEU A 134 10.01 30.34 -0.05
CA LEU A 134 8.65 30.73 -0.45
C LEU A 134 8.60 32.17 -0.94
N VAL A 135 9.24 33.09 -0.22
CA VAL A 135 9.32 34.51 -0.61
C VAL A 135 10.17 34.72 -1.85
N LYS A 136 11.37 34.12 -1.91
CA LYS A 136 12.31 34.30 -3.01
C LYS A 136 11.75 33.81 -4.35
N GLU A 137 11.09 32.65 -4.33
CA GLU A 137 10.53 32.01 -5.53
C GLU A 137 9.06 32.41 -5.79
N ASN A 138 8.48 33.26 -4.94
CA ASN A 138 7.09 33.74 -5.03
C ASN A 138 6.03 32.60 -4.98
N TYR A 139 6.26 31.60 -4.13
CA TYR A 139 5.33 30.50 -3.86
C TYR A 139 4.29 30.93 -2.82
N THR A 140 3.22 31.55 -3.29
CA THR A 140 2.21 32.23 -2.45
C THR A 140 0.96 31.40 -2.13
N ASP A 141 0.77 30.27 -2.80
CA ASP A 141 -0.44 29.43 -2.67
C ASP A 141 -0.33 28.43 -1.50
N ILE A 142 0.88 28.19 -0.97
CA ILE A 142 1.10 27.23 0.12
C ILE A 142 0.50 27.74 1.44
N ASP A 143 -0.58 27.08 1.89
CA ASP A 143 -1.04 27.17 3.27
C ASP A 143 -0.08 26.44 4.20
N LYS A 144 0.72 27.21 4.93
CA LYS A 144 1.74 26.71 5.86
C LYS A 144 1.16 25.90 7.02
N SER A 145 -0.13 26.02 7.34
CA SER A 145 -0.77 25.16 8.35
C SER A 145 -0.94 23.71 7.87
N LYS A 146 -0.93 23.50 6.55
CA LYS A 146 -1.08 22.20 5.88
C LYS A 146 0.25 21.62 5.38
N LEU A 147 1.34 22.36 5.49
CA LEU A 147 2.66 21.96 5.00
C LEU A 147 3.38 21.05 6.01
N PHE A 148 3.97 19.96 5.51
CA PHE A 148 4.79 19.03 6.27
C PHE A 148 6.14 18.81 5.58
N ILE A 149 7.19 18.70 6.41
CA ILE A 149 8.50 18.19 6.00
C ILE A 149 8.64 16.77 6.56
N TYR A 150 8.94 15.81 5.69
CA TYR A 150 9.04 14.40 6.05
C TYR A 150 10.42 13.87 5.66
N THR A 151 11.21 13.42 6.64
CA THR A 151 12.35 12.53 6.41
C THR A 151 11.97 11.05 6.52
N LEU A 152 12.24 10.29 5.45
CA LEU A 152 12.10 8.84 5.40
C LEU A 152 13.49 8.23 5.13
N PRO A 153 14.13 7.60 6.13
CA PRO A 153 15.41 6.93 5.91
C PRO A 153 15.29 5.89 4.80
N PHE A 154 16.15 6.04 3.80
CA PHE A 154 16.17 5.21 2.60
C PHE A 154 17.58 5.25 2.03
N GLU A 155 18.33 4.19 2.31
CA GLU A 155 19.77 4.13 2.03
C GLU A 155 20.07 3.57 0.63
N ASN A 156 21.23 3.91 0.10
CA ASN A 156 21.71 3.30 -1.13
C ASN A 156 22.10 1.81 -0.91
N ASP A 157 22.56 1.44 0.28
CA ASP A 157 22.83 0.04 0.62
C ASP A 157 21.53 -0.77 0.67
N LEU A 158 21.46 -1.86 -0.10
CA LEU A 158 20.26 -2.68 -0.21
C LEU A 158 19.83 -3.33 1.12
N ASN A 159 20.75 -3.58 2.05
CA ASN A 159 20.42 -4.14 3.35
C ASN A 159 19.69 -3.13 4.23
N ASP A 160 19.99 -1.85 4.06
CA ASP A 160 19.45 -0.75 4.87
C ASP A 160 18.30 -0.01 4.18
N ARG A 161 18.23 -0.09 2.83
CA ARG A 161 17.33 0.69 1.98
C ARG A 161 15.88 0.68 2.45
N TYR A 162 15.33 -0.51 2.68
CA TYR A 162 13.92 -0.67 3.01
C TYR A 162 13.66 -0.83 4.50
N LYS A 163 14.67 -0.75 5.38
CA LYS A 163 14.52 -1.09 6.80
C LYS A 163 13.35 -0.38 7.47
N VAL A 164 13.25 0.94 7.33
CA VAL A 164 12.13 1.69 7.93
C VAL A 164 10.79 1.33 7.30
N VAL A 165 10.78 1.07 6.00
CA VAL A 165 9.55 0.71 5.27
C VAL A 165 9.04 -0.64 5.70
N ILE A 166 9.90 -1.66 5.74
CA ILE A 166 9.53 -3.01 6.16
C ILE A 166 9.11 -3.05 7.63
N GLU A 167 9.75 -2.28 8.52
CA GLU A 167 9.31 -2.17 9.92
C GLU A 167 7.91 -1.55 10.01
N LYS A 168 7.59 -0.52 9.21
CA LYS A 168 6.24 0.05 9.16
C LYS A 168 5.20 -0.96 8.66
N VAL A 169 5.54 -1.78 7.67
CA VAL A 169 4.67 -2.86 7.18
C VAL A 169 4.49 -3.92 8.26
N LYS A 170 5.55 -4.32 8.96
CA LYS A 170 5.48 -5.24 10.10
C LYS A 170 4.58 -4.71 11.21
N ASP A 171 4.74 -3.45 11.59
CA ASP A 171 3.91 -2.80 12.61
C ASP A 171 2.43 -2.81 12.21
N PHE A 172 2.14 -2.50 10.94
CA PHE A 172 0.79 -2.55 10.41
C PHE A 172 0.20 -3.97 10.49
N ILE A 173 0.93 -4.98 10.01
CA ILE A 173 0.49 -6.38 10.05
C ILE A 173 0.33 -6.88 11.49
N ALA A 174 1.27 -6.54 12.37
CA ALA A 174 1.22 -6.89 13.79
C ALA A 174 0.00 -6.27 14.49
N SER A 175 -0.42 -5.07 14.06
CA SER A 175 -1.65 -4.42 14.54
C SER A 175 -2.93 -5.16 14.14
N ILE A 176 -2.86 -6.01 13.11
CA ILE A 176 -3.96 -6.90 12.68
C ILE A 176 -3.84 -8.24 13.39
N LYS A 177 -2.66 -8.86 13.37
CA LYS A 177 -2.37 -10.10 14.10
C LYS A 177 -0.86 -10.27 14.32
N SER A 178 -0.45 -10.42 15.58
CA SER A 178 0.95 -10.42 16.00
C SER A 178 1.82 -11.54 15.40
N ASN A 179 1.23 -12.69 15.04
CA ASN A 179 1.97 -13.83 14.50
C ASN A 179 2.15 -13.80 12.96
N LEU A 180 1.75 -12.73 12.29
CA LEU A 180 1.82 -12.60 10.82
C LEU A 180 2.94 -11.68 10.32
N SER A 181 3.75 -11.13 11.22
CA SER A 181 4.88 -10.27 10.85
C SER A 181 5.89 -10.95 9.92
N GLY A 182 5.97 -12.29 9.91
CA GLY A 182 6.80 -13.06 8.99
C GLY A 182 6.43 -12.89 7.51
N SER A 183 5.20 -12.46 7.20
CA SER A 183 4.73 -12.23 5.84
C SER A 183 4.99 -10.80 5.34
N ALA A 184 5.57 -9.92 6.17
CA ALA A 184 5.73 -8.51 5.84
C ALA A 184 6.53 -8.25 4.56
N GLN A 185 7.56 -9.07 4.29
CA GLN A 185 8.37 -8.89 3.08
C GLN A 185 7.54 -9.18 1.83
N ASN A 186 6.80 -10.29 1.81
CA ASN A 186 5.94 -10.64 0.68
C ASN A 186 4.86 -9.58 0.44
N VAL A 187 4.29 -9.01 1.52
CA VAL A 187 3.30 -7.94 1.41
C VAL A 187 3.94 -6.67 0.83
N LEU A 188 5.13 -6.29 1.32
CA LEU A 188 5.87 -5.13 0.82
C LEU A 188 6.19 -5.29 -0.67
N ASP A 189 6.70 -6.44 -1.10
CA ASP A 189 7.05 -6.72 -2.49
C ASP A 189 5.82 -6.56 -3.42
N VAL A 190 4.66 -7.06 -3.00
CA VAL A 190 3.42 -6.92 -3.78
C VAL A 190 2.95 -5.47 -3.84
N TRP A 191 3.01 -4.72 -2.73
CA TRP A 191 2.64 -3.31 -2.73
C TRP A 191 3.58 -2.45 -3.58
N GLN A 192 4.89 -2.70 -3.50
CA GLN A 192 5.88 -2.04 -4.35
C GLN A 192 5.56 -2.29 -5.82
N GLN A 193 5.30 -3.56 -6.19
CA GLN A 193 4.95 -3.91 -7.56
C GLN A 193 3.64 -3.25 -8.02
N GLN A 194 2.60 -3.25 -7.18
CA GLN A 194 1.32 -2.61 -7.50
C GLN A 194 1.47 -1.10 -7.76
N LEU A 195 2.21 -0.40 -6.89
CA LEU A 195 2.44 1.03 -7.03
C LEU A 195 3.37 1.37 -8.19
N PHE A 196 4.35 0.50 -8.47
CA PHE A 196 5.18 0.61 -9.67
C PHE A 196 4.34 0.49 -10.94
N GLU A 197 3.53 -0.57 -11.05
CA GLU A 197 2.59 -0.75 -12.17
C GLU A 197 1.69 0.47 -12.34
N ASN A 198 1.11 0.95 -11.23
CA ASN A 198 0.28 2.16 -11.23
C ASN A 198 1.03 3.38 -11.78
N ALA A 199 2.24 3.65 -11.30
CA ALA A 199 3.06 4.78 -11.74
C ALA A 199 3.41 4.72 -13.23
N THR A 200 3.57 3.54 -13.81
CA THR A 200 3.89 3.38 -15.24
C THR A 200 2.73 3.63 -16.19
N LEU A 201 1.49 3.74 -15.69
CA LEU A 201 0.33 3.99 -16.53
C LEU A 201 0.23 5.49 -16.87
N HIS A 202 0.16 5.82 -18.16
CA HIS A 202 0.01 7.20 -18.61
C HIS A 202 -1.35 7.82 -18.27
N ASP A 203 -2.40 7.00 -18.17
CA ASP A 203 -3.71 7.46 -17.74
C ASP A 203 -3.75 7.59 -16.21
N THR A 204 -3.68 8.83 -15.74
CA THR A 204 -3.68 9.18 -14.31
C THR A 204 -5.04 8.95 -13.63
N ALA A 205 -6.11 8.68 -14.40
CA ALA A 205 -7.40 8.27 -13.84
C ALA A 205 -7.37 6.83 -13.31
N ILE A 206 -6.38 6.02 -13.72
CA ILE A 206 -6.19 4.66 -13.19
C ILE A 206 -5.48 4.76 -11.84
N VAL A 207 -6.19 4.37 -10.79
CA VAL A 207 -5.81 4.52 -9.38
C VAL A 207 -5.83 3.17 -8.67
N LEU A 208 -5.12 3.06 -7.56
CA LEU A 208 -5.26 1.94 -6.64
C LEU A 208 -6.21 2.32 -5.52
N THR A 209 -7.34 1.64 -5.41
CA THR A 209 -8.25 1.83 -4.28
C THR A 209 -7.71 1.17 -3.02
N LYS A 210 -8.21 1.57 -1.84
CA LYS A 210 -7.86 0.87 -0.59
C LYS A 210 -8.12 -0.63 -0.67
N LYS A 211 -9.18 -1.05 -1.38
CA LYS A 211 -9.53 -2.46 -1.57
C LYS A 211 -8.43 -3.20 -2.37
N ASP A 212 -7.94 -2.60 -3.45
CA ASP A 212 -6.88 -3.18 -4.29
C ASP A 212 -5.57 -3.39 -3.51
N ILE A 213 -5.26 -2.46 -2.61
CA ILE A 213 -4.03 -2.48 -1.81
C ILE A 213 -4.17 -3.47 -0.64
N MET A 214 -5.32 -3.50 0.04
CA MET A 214 -5.51 -4.41 1.19
C MET A 214 -5.73 -5.87 0.76
N TRP A 215 -6.14 -6.12 -0.49
CA TRP A 215 -6.42 -7.47 -0.98
C TRP A 215 -5.20 -8.42 -0.95
N PRO A 216 -4.00 -8.04 -1.44
CA PRO A 216 -2.79 -8.85 -1.29
C PRO A 216 -2.51 -9.34 0.12
N LEU A 217 -2.78 -8.51 1.12
CA LEU A 217 -2.62 -8.89 2.52
C LEU A 217 -3.56 -10.05 2.87
N ILE A 218 -4.85 -9.94 2.53
CA ILE A 218 -5.83 -11.02 2.73
C ILE A 218 -5.38 -12.31 2.02
N VAL A 219 -4.88 -12.20 0.79
CA VAL A 219 -4.38 -13.33 0.00
C VAL A 219 -3.21 -14.03 0.69
N ILE A 220 -2.17 -13.28 1.03
CA ILE A 220 -0.96 -13.82 1.66
C ILE A 220 -1.29 -14.46 3.01
N MET A 221 -2.25 -13.89 3.75
CA MET A 221 -2.74 -14.46 5.01
C MET A 221 -3.56 -15.74 4.83
N CYS A 222 -4.21 -15.93 3.68
CA CYS A 222 -5.02 -17.11 3.37
C CYS A 222 -4.22 -18.28 2.79
N ASP A 223 -3.00 -18.03 2.31
CA ASP A 223 -2.17 -19.01 1.61
C ASP A 223 -1.61 -20.14 2.52
N ASP A 224 -1.66 -19.98 3.84
CA ASP A 224 -1.04 -20.90 4.81
C ASP A 224 -1.83 -22.21 5.05
N GLY A 225 -2.44 -22.81 4.02
CA GLY A 225 -3.11 -24.09 4.22
C GLY A 225 -3.86 -24.73 3.08
N PHE A 226 -3.37 -24.60 1.86
CA PHE A 226 -3.88 -25.39 0.74
C PHE A 226 -3.85 -26.91 1.05
N ARG A 227 -2.76 -27.43 1.62
CA ARG A 227 -2.61 -28.87 1.99
C ARG A 227 -3.39 -29.30 3.22
N THR A 228 -3.86 -28.38 4.06
CA THR A 228 -4.66 -28.69 5.26
C THR A 228 -6.16 -28.54 4.99
N ASN A 229 -6.53 -28.45 3.72
CA ASN A 229 -7.90 -28.28 3.28
C ASN A 229 -8.56 -29.65 3.12
N PRO A 230 -9.70 -29.90 3.77
CA PRO A 230 -10.39 -31.20 3.67
C PRO A 230 -10.83 -31.52 2.23
N PHE A 231 -11.00 -30.51 1.38
CA PHE A 231 -11.33 -30.69 -0.04
C PHE A 231 -10.12 -30.98 -0.93
N SER A 232 -8.92 -31.10 -0.35
CA SER A 232 -7.67 -31.45 -1.06
C SER A 232 -7.12 -32.83 -0.71
N GLU A 233 -7.73 -33.56 0.24
CA GLU A 233 -7.20 -34.83 0.73
C GLU A 233 -7.39 -35.99 -0.26
N ASP A 234 -8.45 -35.95 -1.08
CA ASP A 234 -8.88 -37.05 -1.94
C ASP A 234 -8.56 -36.86 -3.44
N ILE A 235 -7.81 -35.81 -3.81
CA ILE A 235 -7.46 -35.52 -5.22
C ILE A 235 -6.11 -36.15 -5.59
N ASP A 236 -5.96 -36.63 -6.83
CA ASP A 236 -4.69 -37.13 -7.33
C ASP A 236 -3.64 -36.01 -7.53
N ASP A 237 -2.36 -36.38 -7.64
CA ASP A 237 -1.26 -35.42 -7.75
C ASP A 237 -1.39 -34.48 -8.98
N GLY A 238 -1.93 -34.98 -10.10
CA GLY A 238 -2.12 -34.18 -11.31
C GLY A 238 -3.25 -33.15 -11.15
N LEU A 239 -4.36 -33.57 -10.54
CA LEU A 239 -5.46 -32.69 -10.17
C LEU A 239 -5.02 -31.66 -9.11
N TYR A 240 -4.23 -32.08 -8.13
CA TYR A 240 -3.64 -31.20 -7.12
C TYR A 240 -2.80 -30.10 -7.75
N ASP A 241 -1.89 -30.43 -8.67
CA ASP A 241 -1.02 -29.45 -9.32
C ASP A 241 -1.81 -28.43 -10.14
N GLU A 242 -2.83 -28.88 -10.88
CA GLU A 242 -3.72 -28.01 -11.65
C GLU A 242 -4.54 -27.08 -10.74
N VAL A 243 -5.17 -27.63 -9.69
CA VAL A 243 -5.97 -26.83 -8.74
C VAL A 243 -5.08 -25.86 -7.95
N SER A 244 -3.87 -26.27 -7.56
CA SER A 244 -2.88 -25.42 -6.88
C SER A 244 -2.42 -24.27 -7.77
N SER A 245 -2.13 -24.54 -9.05
CA SER A 245 -1.79 -23.53 -10.06
C SER A 245 -2.93 -22.52 -10.24
N ARG A 246 -4.17 -23.01 -10.40
CA ARG A 246 -5.35 -22.15 -10.55
C ARG A 246 -5.69 -21.39 -9.29
N TYR A 247 -5.50 -21.98 -8.11
CA TYR A 247 -5.66 -21.29 -6.83
C TYR A 247 -4.67 -20.12 -6.75
N LYS A 248 -3.39 -20.33 -7.09
CA LYS A 248 -2.39 -19.26 -7.16
C LYS A 248 -2.76 -18.16 -8.15
N SER A 249 -3.25 -18.53 -9.33
CA SER A 249 -3.74 -17.58 -10.34
C SER A 249 -4.94 -16.79 -9.83
N PHE A 250 -5.90 -17.48 -9.20
CA PHE A 250 -7.07 -16.89 -8.57
C PHE A 250 -6.62 -15.90 -7.50
N ILE A 251 -5.89 -16.30 -6.48
CA ILE A 251 -5.48 -15.37 -5.41
C ILE A 251 -4.67 -14.17 -5.94
N SER A 252 -3.94 -14.33 -7.04
CA SER A 252 -3.13 -13.26 -7.67
C SER A 252 -3.96 -12.21 -8.44
N CYS A 253 -5.20 -12.51 -8.84
CA CYS A 253 -6.02 -11.57 -9.63
C CYS A 253 -6.80 -10.57 -8.73
N LYS A 254 -6.53 -9.26 -8.94
CA LYS A 254 -6.69 -8.18 -7.94
C LYS A 254 -8.11 -7.60 -7.76
N CYS A 255 -8.91 -7.41 -8.81
CA CYS A 255 -10.07 -6.49 -8.74
C CYS A 255 -11.46 -7.11 -8.45
N GLN A 256 -11.70 -8.39 -8.77
CA GLN A 256 -13.05 -9.01 -8.64
C GLN A 256 -13.29 -9.70 -7.29
N LYS A 257 -12.31 -9.70 -6.37
CA LYS A 257 -12.31 -10.65 -5.24
C LYS A 257 -12.75 -10.11 -3.89
N PHE A 258 -12.74 -8.78 -3.70
CA PHE A 258 -13.27 -8.20 -2.46
C PHE A 258 -14.80 -8.33 -2.39
N SER A 259 -15.50 -8.13 -3.51
CA SER A 259 -16.93 -8.37 -3.64
C SER A 259 -17.27 -9.83 -3.40
N PHE A 260 -16.58 -10.74 -4.08
CA PHE A 260 -16.71 -12.19 -3.86
C PHE A 260 -16.51 -12.56 -2.39
N SER A 261 -15.40 -12.14 -1.77
CA SER A 261 -15.12 -12.47 -0.36
C SER A 261 -16.17 -11.92 0.59
N THR A 262 -16.67 -10.71 0.32
CA THR A 262 -17.72 -10.09 1.14
C THR A 262 -19.06 -10.81 0.98
N ARG A 263 -19.41 -11.22 -0.24
CA ARG A 263 -20.59 -12.04 -0.55
C ARG A 263 -20.52 -13.37 0.20
N VAL A 264 -19.41 -14.12 0.07
CA VAL A 264 -19.19 -15.40 0.77
C VAL A 264 -19.33 -15.25 2.29
N LEU A 265 -18.71 -14.22 2.87
CA LEU A 265 -18.78 -13.97 4.32
C LEU A 265 -20.20 -13.64 4.79
N SER A 266 -20.93 -12.84 4.00
CA SER A 266 -22.33 -12.49 4.28
C SER A 266 -23.24 -13.72 4.18
N ASP A 267 -23.11 -14.50 3.12
CA ASP A 267 -23.91 -15.70 2.88
C ASP A 267 -23.66 -16.75 3.98
N TYR A 268 -22.41 -16.95 4.39
CA TYR A 268 -22.06 -17.84 5.49
C TYR A 268 -22.59 -17.36 6.85
N GLN A 269 -22.63 -16.04 7.09
CA GLN A 269 -23.19 -15.47 8.30
C GLN A 269 -24.70 -15.74 8.41
N ASN A 270 -25.41 -15.69 7.28
CA ASN A 270 -26.84 -15.99 7.19
C ASN A 270 -27.15 -17.49 7.08
N TYR A 271 -26.14 -18.32 6.83
CA TYR A 271 -26.31 -19.77 6.70
C TYR A 271 -26.63 -20.46 8.04
N THR A 272 -27.76 -21.16 8.06
CA THR A 272 -28.23 -21.97 9.19
C THR A 272 -27.78 -23.42 9.05
N SER A 273 -27.10 -23.93 10.06
CA SER A 273 -26.69 -25.34 10.14
C SER A 273 -26.67 -25.79 11.60
N THR A 274 -26.90 -27.08 11.83
CA THR A 274 -26.76 -27.70 13.17
C THR A 274 -25.30 -27.99 13.52
N LYS A 275 -24.39 -27.96 12.53
CA LYS A 275 -22.94 -28.16 12.71
C LYS A 275 -22.28 -26.90 13.26
N VAL A 276 -21.09 -27.07 13.85
CA VAL A 276 -20.32 -25.98 14.49
C VAL A 276 -18.86 -25.98 14.03
N GLY A 277 -18.15 -24.87 14.25
CA GLY A 277 -16.72 -24.78 13.95
C GLY A 277 -16.39 -25.04 12.47
N ASN A 278 -15.38 -25.86 12.21
CA ASN A 278 -14.99 -26.24 10.84
C ASN A 278 -16.04 -27.10 10.14
N GLU A 279 -16.81 -27.90 10.86
CA GLU A 279 -17.87 -28.72 10.26
C GLU A 279 -18.98 -27.85 9.64
N LYS A 280 -19.30 -26.71 10.27
CA LYS A 280 -20.22 -25.72 9.68
C LYS A 280 -19.67 -25.14 8.37
N ILE A 281 -18.36 -24.90 8.31
CA ILE A 281 -17.71 -24.38 7.10
C ILE A 281 -17.79 -25.41 5.98
N VAL A 282 -17.39 -26.66 6.25
CA VAL A 282 -17.48 -27.76 5.27
C VAL A 282 -18.92 -27.91 4.77
N ASP A 283 -19.89 -27.91 5.69
CA ASP A 283 -21.31 -28.01 5.37
C ASP A 283 -21.81 -26.89 4.48
N PHE A 284 -21.43 -25.65 4.76
CA PHE A 284 -21.75 -24.52 3.88
C PHE A 284 -21.12 -24.69 2.50
N VAL A 285 -19.84 -25.07 2.44
CA VAL A 285 -19.12 -25.22 1.18
C VAL A 285 -19.76 -26.30 0.32
N ASP A 286 -20.06 -27.47 0.88
CA ASP A 286 -20.70 -28.56 0.14
C ASP A 286 -22.08 -28.21 -0.40
N ASN A 287 -22.86 -27.42 0.35
CA ASN A 287 -24.23 -27.09 -0.02
C ASN A 287 -24.35 -25.82 -0.89
N CYS A 288 -23.36 -24.92 -0.88
CA CYS A 288 -23.50 -23.60 -1.49
C CYS A 288 -22.42 -23.25 -2.54
N TRP A 289 -21.41 -24.09 -2.77
CA TRP A 289 -20.30 -23.75 -3.68
C TRP A 289 -20.76 -23.36 -5.10
N ASN A 290 -21.78 -24.04 -5.61
CA ASN A 290 -22.32 -23.83 -6.96
C ASN A 290 -22.93 -22.44 -7.18
N THR A 291 -23.30 -21.74 -6.10
CA THR A 291 -23.86 -20.38 -6.17
C THR A 291 -22.82 -19.34 -6.56
N TYR A 292 -21.52 -19.69 -6.53
CA TYR A 292 -20.40 -18.81 -6.83
C TYR A 292 -19.76 -19.07 -8.19
N LEU A 293 -20.34 -19.93 -9.02
CA LEU A 293 -19.78 -20.27 -10.34
C LEU A 293 -19.54 -19.04 -11.22
N ASP A 294 -20.35 -18.00 -11.07
CA ASP A 294 -20.26 -16.72 -11.80
C ASP A 294 -18.99 -15.91 -11.49
N GLU A 295 -18.37 -16.13 -10.32
CA GLU A 295 -17.16 -15.45 -9.88
C GLU A 295 -15.89 -16.07 -10.48
N PHE A 296 -16.05 -17.20 -11.17
CA PHE A 296 -14.98 -17.94 -11.83
C PHE A 296 -15.25 -17.89 -13.33
N SER A 297 -14.28 -17.39 -14.09
CA SER A 297 -14.37 -17.40 -15.56
C SER A 297 -14.72 -18.80 -16.06
N PRO A 298 -15.47 -18.93 -17.17
CA PRO A 298 -15.63 -20.19 -17.88
C PRO A 298 -14.29 -20.56 -18.54
N ASP A 299 -13.30 -20.86 -17.71
CA ASP A 299 -12.11 -21.55 -18.16
C ASP A 299 -12.53 -22.95 -18.59
N ASN A 300 -11.92 -23.47 -19.66
CA ASN A 300 -12.08 -24.84 -20.13
C ASN A 300 -11.52 -25.90 -19.15
N ALA A 301 -11.57 -25.63 -17.85
CA ALA A 301 -11.25 -26.57 -16.80
C ALA A 301 -12.26 -27.72 -16.81
N ASN A 302 -11.79 -28.93 -16.53
CA ASN A 302 -12.68 -30.03 -16.21
C ASN A 302 -13.55 -29.65 -15.00
N GLU A 303 -14.81 -30.08 -14.99
CA GLU A 303 -15.80 -29.81 -13.94
C GLU A 303 -15.27 -30.17 -12.55
N GLU A 304 -14.49 -31.25 -12.46
CA GLU A 304 -13.83 -31.71 -11.23
C GLU A 304 -12.79 -30.72 -10.71
N VAL A 305 -11.97 -30.13 -11.59
CA VAL A 305 -10.98 -29.10 -11.24
C VAL A 305 -11.70 -27.85 -10.72
N GLN A 306 -12.74 -27.42 -11.42
CA GLN A 306 -13.48 -26.20 -11.07
C GLN A 306 -14.21 -26.34 -9.73
N ASN A 307 -14.90 -27.46 -9.52
CA ASN A 307 -15.57 -27.77 -8.26
C ASN A 307 -14.59 -27.76 -7.08
N THR A 308 -13.49 -28.52 -7.21
CA THR A 308 -12.45 -28.61 -6.18
C THR A 308 -11.85 -27.24 -5.87
N LEU A 309 -11.52 -26.46 -6.90
CA LEU A 309 -10.97 -25.11 -6.76
C LEU A 309 -11.90 -24.19 -5.95
N ILE A 310 -13.18 -24.14 -6.30
CA ILE A 310 -14.16 -23.28 -5.63
C ILE A 310 -14.29 -23.69 -4.16
N LYS A 311 -14.44 -24.98 -3.88
CA LYS A 311 -14.54 -25.50 -2.51
C LYS A 311 -13.32 -25.15 -1.67
N ILE A 312 -12.11 -25.32 -2.23
CA ILE A 312 -10.87 -24.97 -1.54
C ILE A 312 -10.83 -23.47 -1.20
N ILE A 313 -11.18 -22.61 -2.15
CA ILE A 313 -11.18 -21.15 -1.96
C ILE A 313 -12.18 -20.73 -0.89
N LEU A 314 -13.43 -21.22 -0.98
CA LEU A 314 -14.46 -20.90 -0.01
C LEU A 314 -14.06 -21.34 1.40
N PHE A 315 -13.54 -22.57 1.54
CA PHE A 315 -13.08 -23.07 2.82
C PHE A 315 -11.97 -22.19 3.41
N GLN A 316 -10.97 -21.78 2.62
CA GLN A 316 -9.89 -20.92 3.11
C GLN A 316 -10.35 -19.54 3.52
N LEU A 317 -11.21 -18.91 2.71
CA LEU A 317 -11.79 -17.61 3.05
C LEU A 317 -12.55 -17.69 4.39
N LEU A 318 -13.37 -18.73 4.57
CA LEU A 318 -14.17 -18.90 5.77
C LEU A 318 -13.33 -19.28 6.99
N ARG A 319 -12.27 -20.08 6.82
CA ARG A 319 -11.34 -20.42 7.89
C ARG A 319 -10.62 -19.18 8.42
N GLN A 320 -10.29 -18.25 7.52
CA GLN A 320 -9.62 -16.98 7.85
C GLN A 320 -10.58 -15.81 8.10
N ARG A 321 -11.89 -16.04 8.17
CA ARG A 321 -12.91 -14.97 8.30
C ARG A 321 -12.65 -13.96 9.43
N TYR A 322 -12.19 -14.41 10.59
CA TYR A 322 -11.89 -13.50 11.70
C TYR A 322 -10.71 -12.58 11.38
N LEU A 323 -9.69 -13.12 10.70
CA LEU A 323 -8.55 -12.34 10.26
C LEU A 323 -8.93 -11.34 9.17
N ILE A 324 -9.74 -11.76 8.21
CA ILE A 324 -10.29 -10.88 7.17
C ILE A 324 -11.10 -9.75 7.82
N ASN A 325 -11.89 -10.04 8.86
CA ASN A 325 -12.64 -9.02 9.59
C ASN A 325 -11.72 -8.05 10.35
N GLU A 326 -10.60 -8.49 10.92
CA GLU A 326 -9.62 -7.58 11.53
C GLU A 326 -8.93 -6.69 10.49
N VAL A 327 -8.59 -7.22 9.30
CA VAL A 327 -8.09 -6.40 8.17
C VAL A 327 -9.14 -5.34 7.81
N LYS A 328 -10.41 -5.76 7.64
CA LYS A 328 -11.51 -4.85 7.30
C LYS A 328 -11.69 -3.76 8.36
N LYS A 329 -11.65 -4.11 9.64
CA LYS A 329 -11.76 -3.18 10.75
C LYS A 329 -10.59 -2.20 10.79
N ARG A 330 -9.35 -2.70 10.70
CA ARG A 330 -8.13 -1.89 10.80
C ARG A 330 -7.97 -0.92 9.63
N ALA A 331 -8.35 -1.34 8.43
CA ALA A 331 -8.31 -0.52 7.23
C ALA A 331 -9.62 0.24 6.97
N ASN A 332 -10.65 0.07 7.80
CA ASN A 332 -11.98 0.63 7.59
C ASN A 332 -12.53 0.33 6.18
N LEU A 333 -12.51 -0.95 5.80
CA LEU A 333 -13.08 -1.46 4.56
C LEU A 333 -14.56 -1.78 4.80
N ILE A 334 -15.43 -0.89 4.32
CA ILE A 334 -16.89 -1.09 4.28
C ILE A 334 -17.26 -2.04 3.14
#